data_AF-A0A3B9G2W6-F1
#
_entry.id   AF-A0A3B9G2W6-F1
#
_cell.length_a   1.000
_cell.length_b   1.000
_cell.length_c   1.000
_cell.angle_alpha   90.00
_cell.angle_beta   90.00
_cell.angle_gamma   90.00
#
_symmetry.space_group_name_H-M   'P 1'
#
loop_
_entity.id
_entity.type
_entity.pdbx_description
1 polymer ?
#
loop_
_entity_poly.entity_id
_entity_poly.type
_entity_poly.pdbx_seq_one_letter_code
_entity_poly.pdbx_strand_id
1 'polypeptide(L)'
;MKKKAIMISVLSAVLLSACKSRYIVGKDIRIDDLTEFYYTRSNINFNASYQRYHFFAEEGKHMFFHETRKRENQYGPTTEKDTVLTGTFELTDEEWTAFFDLLKDGTVIKRTEHTDAGGSGPWMYLYWKNDRSKIQEYEFASYEMQLSFESFCEDLAQRDQAASPQISAEGWYVYPAPEELNSLTEEEKYNACRISQDVLDTLSDDALVRAAAEYPLLSELYEYSDPEQPVGFFPDDCTAYGEILKRKDPAQILLKGIANLPSYGRQDTFIRDSLGLIILFDKRLDGGFTREELNGIAEMTTSAVIADTEEAYDLEYDFIREVTFKDRTKACAVWYADGRP
;
A
#
# COMPACT_ATOMS: atom_id res chain seq x y z
N MET A 1 -54.62 50.10 -58.26
CA MET A 1 -53.18 50.02 -57.95
C MET A 1 -52.94 50.42 -56.51
N LYS A 2 -52.17 49.60 -55.76
CA LYS A 2 -51.59 49.80 -54.41
C LYS A 2 -52.55 49.83 -53.21
N LYS A 3 -52.22 49.29 -52.04
CA LYS A 3 -51.59 48.02 -51.61
C LYS A 3 -51.97 47.92 -50.13
N LYS A 4 -52.37 46.73 -49.66
CA LYS A 4 -52.69 46.40 -48.27
C LYS A 4 -51.47 46.64 -47.36
N ALA A 5 -51.71 47.13 -46.15
CA ALA A 5 -50.86 46.88 -44.99
C ALA A 5 -51.72 46.12 -43.98
N ILE A 6 -51.60 44.79 -43.99
CA ILE A 6 -52.08 43.92 -42.92
C ILE A 6 -50.96 43.91 -41.88
N MET A 7 -51.23 44.47 -40.71
CA MET A 7 -50.35 44.42 -39.55
C MET A 7 -50.43 42.99 -39.01
N ILE A 8 -49.48 42.14 -39.40
CA ILE A 8 -49.28 40.83 -38.80
C ILE A 8 -48.52 41.08 -37.50
N SER A 9 -49.23 40.98 -36.36
CA SER A 9 -48.58 40.86 -35.07
C SER A 9 -47.88 39.49 -35.04
N VAL A 10 -46.55 39.51 -35.16
CA VAL A 10 -45.74 38.33 -34.88
C VAL A 10 -45.83 38.09 -33.38
N LEU A 11 -46.69 37.15 -33.01
CA LEU A 11 -46.65 36.49 -31.72
C LEU A 11 -45.31 35.73 -31.69
N SER A 12 -44.26 36.38 -31.20
CA SER A 12 -43.01 35.70 -30.84
C SER A 12 -43.34 34.76 -29.68
N ALA A 13 -43.77 33.56 -30.02
CA ALA A 13 -43.75 32.42 -29.11
C ALA A 13 -42.29 32.24 -28.70
N VAL A 14 -41.94 32.83 -27.56
CA VAL A 14 -40.79 32.43 -26.77
C VAL A 14 -41.03 30.96 -26.42
N LEU A 15 -40.50 30.06 -27.24
CA LEU A 15 -40.20 28.70 -26.83
C LEU A 15 -39.15 28.83 -25.71
N LEU A 16 -39.64 29.02 -24.48
CA LEU A 16 -38.95 28.62 -23.27
C LEU A 16 -38.90 27.09 -23.30
N SER A 17 -38.01 26.56 -24.14
CA SER A 17 -37.47 25.23 -23.91
C SER A 17 -36.83 25.31 -22.54
N ALA A 18 -37.42 24.63 -21.56
CA ALA A 18 -36.83 24.43 -20.25
C ALA A 18 -35.52 23.68 -20.47
N CYS A 19 -34.43 24.43 -20.68
CA CYS A 19 -33.09 23.90 -20.80
C CYS A 19 -32.80 23.23 -19.46
N LYS A 20 -32.77 21.90 -19.43
CA LYS A 20 -32.24 21.14 -18.29
C LYS A 20 -30.87 21.74 -18.01
N SER A 21 -30.71 22.33 -16.85
CA SER A 21 -29.46 22.96 -16.41
C SER A 21 -28.38 21.88 -16.32
N ARG A 22 -27.60 21.77 -17.40
CA ARG A 22 -26.47 20.85 -17.55
C ARG A 22 -25.20 21.65 -17.31
N TYR A 23 -24.33 21.13 -16.45
CA TYR A 23 -23.04 21.72 -16.11
C TYR A 23 -21.94 20.78 -16.58
N ILE A 24 -20.80 21.34 -16.97
CA ILE A 24 -19.63 20.58 -17.43
C ILE A 24 -18.48 20.80 -16.45
N VAL A 25 -17.93 19.72 -15.93
CA VAL A 25 -16.77 19.77 -15.03
C VAL A 25 -15.54 20.29 -15.78
N GLY A 26 -14.78 21.20 -15.15
CA GLY A 26 -13.65 21.90 -15.75
C GLY A 26 -14.04 23.15 -16.56
N LYS A 27 -15.33 23.33 -16.89
CA LYS A 27 -15.85 24.54 -17.58
C LYS A 27 -16.74 25.36 -16.65
N ASP A 28 -17.80 24.74 -16.15
CA ASP A 28 -18.79 25.36 -15.27
C ASP A 28 -18.51 25.09 -13.78
N ILE A 29 -17.81 23.99 -13.47
CA ILE A 29 -17.43 23.56 -12.12
C ILE A 29 -15.91 23.50 -12.05
N ARG A 30 -15.31 24.24 -11.12
CA ARG A 30 -13.85 24.31 -10.93
C ARG A 30 -13.42 23.43 -9.76
N ILE A 31 -12.16 23.01 -9.75
CA ILE A 31 -11.59 22.18 -8.68
C ILE A 31 -11.76 22.83 -7.30
N ASP A 32 -11.52 24.14 -7.19
CA ASP A 32 -11.66 24.89 -5.93
C ASP A 32 -13.10 25.00 -5.42
N ASP A 33 -14.09 24.74 -6.29
CA ASP A 33 -15.50 24.77 -5.94
C ASP A 33 -16.02 23.39 -5.53
N LEU A 34 -15.29 22.32 -5.86
CA LEU A 34 -15.67 20.94 -5.60
C LEU A 34 -15.70 20.67 -4.09
N THR A 35 -16.79 20.08 -3.60
CA THR A 35 -16.94 19.76 -2.17
C THR A 35 -17.03 18.28 -1.92
N GLU A 36 -17.82 17.55 -2.71
CA GLU A 36 -18.01 16.10 -2.53
C GLU A 36 -18.23 15.40 -3.88
N PHE A 37 -17.75 14.17 -3.99
CA PHE A 37 -18.09 13.24 -5.06
C PHE A 37 -18.35 11.85 -4.51
N TYR A 38 -19.53 11.30 -4.80
CA TYR A 38 -19.89 9.93 -4.48
C TYR A 38 -19.90 9.09 -5.74
N TYR A 39 -19.25 7.95 -5.67
CA TYR A 39 -19.40 6.87 -6.62
C TYR A 39 -19.82 5.62 -5.86
N THR A 40 -20.92 5.00 -6.24
CA THR A 40 -21.35 3.73 -5.67
C THR A 40 -21.72 2.75 -6.77
N ARG A 41 -21.29 1.50 -6.62
CA ARG A 41 -21.65 0.40 -7.51
C ARG A 41 -22.10 -0.77 -6.65
N SER A 42 -23.21 -1.40 -6.99
CA SER A 42 -23.77 -2.49 -6.19
C SER A 42 -24.34 -3.59 -7.06
N ASN A 43 -24.11 -4.83 -6.67
CA ASN A 43 -24.75 -6.02 -7.22
C ASN A 43 -25.48 -6.74 -6.07
N ILE A 44 -26.79 -6.98 -6.22
CA ILE A 44 -27.61 -7.71 -5.23
C ILE A 44 -27.96 -9.13 -5.67
N ASN A 45 -27.43 -9.56 -6.82
CA ASN A 45 -27.61 -10.92 -7.34
C ASN A 45 -26.78 -11.93 -6.54
N PHE A 46 -26.78 -13.19 -7.00
CA PHE A 46 -25.88 -14.22 -6.49
C PHE A 46 -24.42 -13.72 -6.56
N ASN A 47 -23.70 -13.80 -5.44
CA ASN A 47 -22.44 -13.10 -5.20
C ASN A 47 -22.62 -11.57 -5.17
N ALA A 48 -23.26 -11.11 -4.10
CA ALA A 48 -23.56 -9.71 -3.90
C ALA A 48 -22.28 -8.91 -3.61
N SER A 49 -22.21 -7.70 -4.15
CA SER A 49 -21.10 -6.79 -3.93
C SER A 49 -21.59 -5.35 -3.77
N TYR A 50 -20.80 -4.57 -3.04
CA TYR A 50 -21.00 -3.14 -2.90
C TYR A 50 -19.65 -2.46 -2.89
N GLN A 51 -19.50 -1.42 -3.72
CA GLN A 51 -18.34 -0.55 -3.78
C GLN A 51 -18.82 0.87 -3.54
N ARG A 52 -18.13 1.60 -2.67
CA ARG A 52 -18.31 3.04 -2.46
C ARG A 52 -16.97 3.73 -2.45
N TYR A 53 -16.90 4.81 -3.21
CA TYR A 53 -15.83 5.80 -3.14
C TYR A 53 -16.45 7.15 -2.83
N HIS A 54 -15.83 7.90 -1.93
CA HIS A 54 -16.29 9.21 -1.51
C HIS A 54 -15.11 10.15 -1.36
N PHE A 55 -15.04 11.14 -2.25
CA PHE A 55 -14.09 12.24 -2.19
C PHE A 55 -14.77 13.43 -1.53
N PHE A 56 -14.15 14.06 -0.55
CA PHE A 56 -14.74 15.21 0.13
C PHE A 56 -13.71 16.19 0.68
N ALA A 57 -14.09 17.46 0.79
CA ALA A 57 -13.30 18.49 1.44
C ALA A 57 -13.81 18.76 2.86
N GLU A 58 -12.96 18.56 3.88
CA GLU A 58 -13.27 18.79 5.28
C GLU A 58 -12.13 19.56 5.95
N GLU A 59 -12.45 20.65 6.66
CA GLU A 59 -11.45 21.50 7.36
C GLU A 59 -10.26 21.99 6.50
N GLY A 60 -10.47 22.13 5.19
CA GLY A 60 -9.43 22.54 4.24
C GLY A 60 -8.53 21.41 3.73
N LYS A 61 -8.83 20.16 4.12
CA LYS A 61 -8.18 18.94 3.66
C LYS A 61 -9.02 18.23 2.61
N HIS A 62 -8.38 17.55 1.68
CA HIS A 62 -9.03 16.69 0.71
C HIS A 62 -8.96 15.25 1.19
N MET A 63 -10.12 14.60 1.32
CA MET A 63 -10.24 13.28 1.93
C MET A 63 -10.79 12.29 0.91
N PHE A 64 -10.35 11.04 1.03
CA PHE A 64 -10.89 9.91 0.30
C PHE A 64 -11.35 8.83 1.27
N PHE A 65 -12.60 8.41 1.12
CA PHE A 65 -13.18 7.25 1.78
C PHE A 65 -13.43 6.16 0.75
N HIS A 66 -13.11 4.92 1.12
CA HIS A 66 -13.46 3.74 0.33
C HIS A 66 -14.11 2.67 1.20
N GLU A 67 -14.98 1.89 0.57
CA GLU A 67 -15.61 0.73 1.17
C GLU A 67 -15.98 -0.31 0.12
N THR A 68 -15.48 -1.52 0.30
CA THR A 68 -15.82 -2.70 -0.48
C THR A 68 -16.48 -3.73 0.42
N ARG A 69 -17.63 -4.23 0.00
CA ARG A 69 -18.33 -5.33 0.66
C ARG A 69 -18.55 -6.46 -0.34
N LYS A 70 -18.31 -7.70 0.07
CA LYS A 70 -18.51 -8.90 -0.77
C LYS A 70 -19.22 -9.98 0.04
N ARG A 71 -20.25 -10.58 -0.55
CA ARG A 71 -20.95 -11.73 0.04
C ARG A 71 -21.10 -12.83 -1.00
N GLU A 72 -20.44 -13.95 -0.77
CA GLU A 72 -20.46 -15.10 -1.67
C GLU A 72 -21.64 -16.03 -1.39
N ASN A 73 -22.10 -16.73 -2.44
CA ASN A 73 -23.09 -17.80 -2.38
C ASN A 73 -24.45 -17.42 -1.77
N GLN A 74 -24.79 -16.13 -1.77
CA GLN A 74 -26.05 -15.61 -1.23
C GLN A 74 -26.63 -14.51 -2.12
N TYR A 75 -27.95 -14.34 -2.02
CA TYR A 75 -28.70 -13.25 -2.66
C TYR A 75 -28.99 -12.12 -1.66
N GLY A 76 -29.25 -10.92 -2.20
CA GLY A 76 -29.68 -9.77 -1.42
C GLY A 76 -28.54 -8.77 -1.16
N PRO A 77 -28.85 -7.61 -0.57
CA PRO A 77 -27.86 -6.56 -0.34
C PRO A 77 -26.79 -7.02 0.64
N THR A 78 -25.55 -6.58 0.40
CA THR A 78 -24.48 -6.65 1.40
C THR A 78 -24.81 -5.76 2.59
N THR A 79 -24.25 -6.11 3.74
CA THR A 79 -24.35 -5.39 5.01
C THR A 79 -22.95 -5.01 5.47
N GLU A 80 -22.84 -4.20 6.52
CA GLU A 80 -21.56 -3.83 7.13
C GLU A 80 -20.71 -5.04 7.54
N LYS A 81 -21.34 -6.18 7.86
CA LYS A 81 -20.64 -7.44 8.19
C LYS A 81 -19.90 -8.07 7.01
N ASP A 82 -20.25 -7.68 5.78
CA ASP A 82 -19.65 -8.19 4.56
C ASP A 82 -18.51 -7.29 4.06
N THR A 83 -18.10 -6.30 4.85
CA THR A 83 -17.01 -5.38 4.52
C THR A 83 -15.70 -6.13 4.47
N VAL A 84 -15.03 -6.06 3.32
CA VAL A 84 -13.72 -6.68 3.07
C VAL A 84 -12.61 -5.65 2.96
N LEU A 85 -12.96 -4.38 2.71
CA LEU A 85 -12.02 -3.28 2.66
C LEU A 85 -12.77 -2.00 3.04
N THR A 86 -12.19 -1.17 3.91
CA THR A 86 -12.72 0.16 4.21
C THR A 86 -11.63 1.02 4.81
N GLY A 87 -11.68 2.32 4.54
CA GLY A 87 -10.74 3.26 5.13
C GLY A 87 -11.04 4.70 4.74
N THR A 88 -10.32 5.62 5.38
CA THR A 88 -10.42 7.07 5.12
C THR A 88 -9.09 7.71 5.38
N PHE A 89 -8.58 8.47 4.41
CA PHE A 89 -7.30 9.15 4.54
C PHE A 89 -7.28 10.47 3.76
N GLU A 90 -6.29 11.30 4.07
CA GLU A 90 -6.04 12.59 3.41
C GLU A 90 -5.29 12.36 2.10
N LEU A 91 -5.78 12.97 1.02
CA LEU A 91 -5.17 12.98 -0.30
C LEU A 91 -4.10 14.06 -0.39
N THR A 92 -3.08 13.83 -1.21
CA THR A 92 -2.19 14.91 -1.62
C THR A 92 -2.87 15.85 -2.62
N ASP A 93 -2.32 17.05 -2.80
CA ASP A 93 -2.81 18.00 -3.80
C ASP A 93 -2.72 17.43 -5.23
N GLU A 94 -1.69 16.62 -5.52
CA GLU A 94 -1.54 15.91 -6.79
C GLU A 94 -2.63 14.86 -6.98
N GLU A 95 -2.95 14.08 -5.95
CA GLU A 95 -4.02 13.07 -6.00
C GLU A 95 -5.40 13.72 -6.17
N TRP A 96 -5.67 14.84 -5.48
CA TRP A 96 -6.90 15.60 -5.68
C TRP A 96 -7.01 16.18 -7.09
N THR A 97 -5.89 16.65 -7.64
CA THR A 97 -5.82 17.15 -9.02
C THR A 97 -6.05 16.04 -10.03
N ALA A 98 -5.41 14.88 -9.86
CA ALA A 98 -5.59 13.71 -10.71
C ALA A 98 -7.05 13.21 -10.69
N PHE A 99 -7.65 13.15 -9.49
CA PHE A 99 -9.08 12.88 -9.33
C PHE A 99 -9.94 13.88 -10.12
N PHE A 100 -9.71 15.18 -9.98
CA PHE A 100 -10.49 16.20 -10.70
C PHE A 100 -10.31 16.08 -12.22
N ASP A 101 -9.11 15.76 -12.69
CA ASP A 101 -8.81 15.56 -14.11
C ASP A 101 -9.61 14.41 -14.70
N LEU A 102 -9.83 13.34 -13.93
CA LEU A 102 -10.67 12.20 -14.33
C LEU A 102 -12.16 12.58 -14.47
N LEU A 103 -12.60 13.64 -13.79
CA LEU A 103 -13.98 14.13 -13.87
C LEU A 103 -14.22 15.11 -15.02
N LYS A 104 -13.16 15.71 -15.59
CA LYS A 104 -13.26 16.78 -16.60
C LYS A 104 -14.10 16.37 -17.80
N ASP A 105 -14.79 17.36 -18.36
CA ASP A 105 -15.74 17.21 -19.47
C ASP A 105 -16.97 16.32 -19.18
N GLY A 106 -17.01 15.66 -18.02
CA GLY A 106 -18.19 15.01 -17.48
C GLY A 106 -19.30 16.02 -17.17
N THR A 107 -20.51 15.50 -17.05
CA THR A 107 -21.72 16.34 -17.03
C THR A 107 -22.48 16.14 -15.74
N VAL A 108 -22.98 17.25 -15.17
CA VAL A 108 -23.88 17.21 -14.03
C VAL A 108 -25.25 17.70 -14.44
N ILE A 109 -26.27 16.92 -14.11
CA ILE A 109 -27.66 17.23 -14.40
C ILE A 109 -28.52 17.24 -13.14
N LYS A 110 -29.70 17.84 -13.27
CA LYS A 110 -30.71 17.87 -12.22
C LYS A 110 -31.13 16.44 -11.88
N ARG A 111 -31.09 16.09 -10.59
CA ARG A 111 -31.57 14.79 -10.10
C ARG A 111 -33.01 14.58 -10.53
N THR A 112 -33.31 13.43 -11.12
CA THR A 112 -34.68 13.04 -11.41
C THR A 112 -35.22 12.25 -10.21
N GLU A 113 -36.33 12.69 -9.62
CA GLU A 113 -36.90 12.12 -8.38
C GLU A 113 -37.42 10.67 -8.53
N HIS A 114 -37.16 9.98 -9.64
CA HIS A 114 -37.60 8.60 -9.87
C HIS A 114 -36.66 7.59 -9.19
N THR A 115 -36.59 7.63 -7.86
CA THR A 115 -35.90 6.63 -7.03
C THR A 115 -36.82 5.49 -6.55
N ASP A 116 -38.09 5.45 -6.99
CA ASP A 116 -39.01 4.35 -6.66
C ASP A 116 -38.62 3.01 -7.33
N ALA A 117 -37.79 3.06 -8.37
CA ALA A 117 -37.11 1.90 -8.90
C ALA A 117 -35.77 1.79 -8.18
N GLY A 118 -35.65 0.83 -7.26
CA GLY A 118 -34.38 0.44 -6.63
C GLY A 118 -33.41 -0.15 -7.66
N GLY A 119 -32.90 0.70 -8.54
CA GLY A 119 -31.93 0.34 -9.55
C GLY A 119 -30.62 -0.10 -8.91
N SER A 120 -30.05 -1.18 -9.43
CA SER A 120 -28.65 -1.50 -9.21
C SER A 120 -27.83 -0.41 -9.90
N GLY A 121 -26.96 0.29 -9.16
CA GLY A 121 -26.15 1.41 -9.68
C GLY A 121 -25.25 1.07 -10.89
N PRO A 122 -24.39 2.00 -11.33
CA PRO A 122 -23.70 2.94 -10.46
C PRO A 122 -24.48 4.22 -10.18
N TRP A 123 -24.42 4.70 -8.93
CA TRP A 123 -24.92 6.02 -8.55
C TRP A 123 -23.74 6.96 -8.36
N MET A 124 -23.76 8.07 -9.09
CA MET A 124 -22.67 9.04 -9.14
C MET A 124 -23.23 10.43 -8.84
N TYR A 125 -22.70 11.06 -7.80
CA TYR A 125 -23.16 12.38 -7.36
C TYR A 125 -22.00 13.34 -7.15
N LEU A 126 -22.08 14.52 -7.76
CA LEU A 126 -21.08 15.59 -7.62
C LEU A 126 -21.70 16.82 -6.95
N TYR A 127 -21.03 17.34 -5.93
CA TYR A 127 -21.45 18.51 -5.16
C TYR A 127 -20.37 19.58 -5.21
N TRP A 128 -20.78 20.84 -5.29
CA TRP A 128 -19.89 21.99 -5.30
C TRP A 128 -20.53 23.17 -4.57
N LYS A 129 -19.75 24.16 -4.16
CA LYS A 129 -20.18 25.29 -3.30
C LYS A 129 -21.47 26.02 -3.73
N ASN A 130 -21.84 25.96 -5.02
CA ASN A 130 -22.97 26.69 -5.59
C ASN A 130 -24.11 25.78 -6.11
N ASP A 131 -24.07 24.47 -5.84
CA ASP A 131 -25.01 23.47 -6.38
C ASP A 131 -26.46 23.61 -5.84
N ARG A 132 -26.61 24.24 -4.66
CA ARG A 132 -27.86 24.36 -3.88
C ARG A 132 -28.59 23.02 -3.69
N SER A 133 -27.85 21.92 -3.69
CA SER A 133 -28.34 20.55 -3.55
C SER A 133 -29.45 20.12 -4.52
N LYS A 134 -29.48 20.66 -5.74
CA LYS A 134 -30.54 20.37 -6.74
C LYS A 134 -30.04 19.70 -8.02
N ILE A 135 -28.73 19.75 -8.27
CA ILE A 135 -28.09 19.35 -9.53
C ILE A 135 -26.84 18.55 -9.15
N GLN A 136 -26.91 17.23 -9.29
CA GLN A 136 -25.96 16.34 -8.61
C GLN A 136 -25.65 15.08 -9.40
N GLU A 137 -26.56 14.58 -10.24
CA GLU A 137 -26.32 13.36 -11.01
C GLU A 137 -25.18 13.61 -12.00
N TYR A 138 -24.07 12.92 -11.78
CA TYR A 138 -22.88 13.03 -12.60
C TYR A 138 -22.81 11.88 -13.61
N GLU A 139 -22.33 12.20 -14.80
CA GLU A 139 -21.99 11.24 -15.85
C GLU A 139 -20.59 11.56 -16.38
N PHE A 140 -19.74 10.53 -16.44
CA PHE A 140 -18.39 10.65 -17.02
C PHE A 140 -18.45 11.08 -18.49
N ALA A 141 -17.40 11.74 -18.97
CA ALA A 141 -17.30 12.13 -20.37
C ALA A 141 -17.31 10.91 -21.33
N SER A 142 -16.84 9.76 -20.87
CA SER A 142 -16.87 8.49 -21.57
C SER A 142 -16.79 7.31 -20.60
N TYR A 143 -17.10 6.12 -21.10
CA TYR A 143 -16.88 4.87 -20.35
C TYR A 143 -15.40 4.63 -20.03
N GLU A 144 -14.48 5.03 -20.92
CA GLU A 144 -13.04 4.93 -20.67
C GLU A 144 -12.62 5.80 -19.48
N MET A 145 -13.16 7.02 -19.36
CA MET A 145 -12.90 7.88 -18.20
C MET A 145 -13.44 7.28 -16.90
N GLN A 146 -14.61 6.64 -16.96
CA GLN A 146 -15.14 5.91 -15.82
C GLN A 146 -14.20 4.77 -15.39
N LEU A 147 -13.68 3.98 -16.33
CA LEU A 147 -12.72 2.91 -16.02
C LEU A 147 -11.42 3.45 -15.42
N SER A 148 -10.88 4.52 -15.98
CA SER A 148 -9.70 5.18 -15.43
C SER A 148 -9.94 5.70 -14.01
N PHE A 149 -11.14 6.23 -13.73
CA PHE A 149 -11.54 6.62 -12.39
C PHE A 149 -11.65 5.43 -11.43
N GLU A 150 -12.27 4.33 -11.87
CA GLU A 150 -12.38 3.10 -11.07
C GLU A 150 -10.99 2.56 -10.72
N SER A 151 -10.07 2.49 -11.68
CA SER A 151 -8.67 2.06 -11.47
C SER A 151 -7.95 2.98 -10.48
N PHE A 152 -8.05 4.30 -10.66
CA PHE A 152 -7.43 5.26 -9.74
C PHE A 152 -7.93 5.10 -8.30
N CYS A 153 -9.23 4.84 -8.11
CA CYS A 153 -9.78 4.60 -6.78
C CYS A 153 -9.34 3.26 -6.18
N GLU A 154 -9.17 2.23 -7.00
CA GLU A 154 -8.63 0.93 -6.57
C GLU A 154 -7.18 1.08 -6.08
N ASP A 155 -6.35 1.81 -6.82
CA ASP A 155 -4.96 2.10 -6.43
C ASP A 155 -4.90 2.86 -5.09
N LEU A 156 -5.74 3.88 -4.92
CA LEU A 156 -5.88 4.62 -3.66
C LEU A 156 -6.32 3.73 -2.49
N ALA A 157 -7.30 2.85 -2.71
CA ALA A 157 -7.81 1.95 -1.68
C ALA A 157 -6.77 0.88 -1.29
N GLN A 158 -6.00 0.36 -2.26
CA GLN A 158 -4.91 -0.57 -2.00
C GLN A 158 -3.76 0.09 -1.25
N ARG A 159 -3.41 1.34 -1.59
CA ARG A 159 -2.41 2.13 -0.84
C ARG A 159 -2.80 2.27 0.63
N ASP A 160 -4.06 2.56 0.91
CA ASP A 160 -4.57 2.66 2.29
C ASP A 160 -4.63 1.31 3.00
N GLN A 161 -4.93 0.23 2.28
CA GLN A 161 -4.83 -1.13 2.82
C GLN A 161 -3.39 -1.49 3.20
N ALA A 162 -2.41 -1.14 2.35
CA ALA A 162 -0.99 -1.31 2.65
C ALA A 162 -0.52 -0.42 3.81
N ALA A 163 -1.15 0.75 3.98
CA ALA A 163 -0.88 1.67 5.08
C ALA A 163 -1.60 1.30 6.40
N SER A 164 -2.65 0.47 6.34
CA SER A 164 -3.38 0.00 7.52
C SER A 164 -2.47 -0.87 8.38
N PRO A 165 -2.51 -0.75 9.73
CA PRO A 165 -1.61 -1.51 10.58
C PRO A 165 -1.90 -3.00 10.43
N GLN A 166 -1.00 -3.74 9.76
CA GLN A 166 -0.99 -5.19 9.77
C GLN A 166 -0.44 -5.69 11.11
N ILE A 167 -1.01 -5.21 12.22
CA ILE A 167 -0.58 -5.57 13.57
C ILE A 167 -1.44 -6.74 14.05
N SER A 168 -0.82 -7.87 14.36
CA SER A 168 -1.47 -9.04 14.92
C SER A 168 -2.10 -8.71 16.30
N ALA A 169 -2.98 -9.58 16.79
CA ALA A 169 -3.59 -9.41 18.12
C ALA A 169 -2.53 -9.35 19.24
N GLU A 170 -1.36 -9.91 19.00
CA GLU A 170 -0.19 -9.94 19.90
C GLU A 170 0.77 -8.76 19.71
N GLY A 171 0.48 -7.83 18.78
CA GLY A 171 1.27 -6.62 18.58
C GLY A 171 2.41 -6.72 17.57
N TRP A 172 2.44 -7.76 16.73
CA TRP A 172 3.49 -7.98 15.72
C TRP A 172 3.07 -7.47 14.36
N TYR A 173 3.99 -6.93 13.58
CA TYR A 173 3.71 -6.66 12.17
C TYR A 173 3.59 -7.97 11.39
N VAL A 174 2.61 -8.06 10.50
CA VAL A 174 2.36 -9.18 9.60
C VAL A 174 2.64 -8.68 8.20
N TYR A 175 3.48 -9.40 7.46
CA TYR A 175 3.74 -9.10 6.05
C TYR A 175 2.68 -9.74 5.13
N PRO A 176 2.54 -9.25 3.88
CA PRO A 176 1.78 -9.94 2.86
C PRO A 176 2.19 -11.41 2.73
N ALA A 177 1.22 -12.29 2.46
CA ALA A 177 1.48 -13.72 2.36
C ALA A 177 2.39 -14.05 1.14
N PRO A 178 3.20 -15.11 1.17
CA PRO A 178 4.06 -15.48 0.05
C PRO A 178 3.30 -15.64 -1.27
N GLU A 179 2.08 -16.15 -1.25
CA GLU A 179 1.22 -16.30 -2.43
C GLU A 179 0.84 -14.95 -3.06
N GLU A 180 0.67 -13.90 -2.24
CA GLU A 180 0.40 -12.54 -2.69
C GLU A 180 1.64 -11.96 -3.37
N LEU A 181 2.81 -12.10 -2.72
CA LEU A 181 4.09 -11.59 -3.23
C LEU A 181 4.55 -12.29 -4.51
N ASN A 182 4.28 -13.59 -4.67
CA ASN A 182 4.68 -14.37 -5.85
C ASN A 182 4.01 -13.91 -7.15
N SER A 183 2.92 -13.14 -7.05
CA SER A 183 2.20 -12.58 -8.21
C SER A 183 2.70 -11.21 -8.65
N LEU A 184 3.60 -10.60 -7.87
CA LEU A 184 4.10 -9.24 -8.05
C LEU A 184 5.47 -9.23 -8.76
N THR A 185 5.79 -8.12 -9.41
CA THR A 185 7.14 -7.79 -9.85
C THR A 185 8.06 -7.47 -8.66
N GLU A 186 9.38 -7.48 -8.85
CA GLU A 186 10.33 -7.19 -7.76
C GLU A 186 10.08 -5.83 -7.10
N GLU A 187 9.90 -4.77 -7.90
CA GLU A 187 9.60 -3.43 -7.39
C GLU A 187 8.29 -3.40 -6.56
N GLU A 188 7.26 -4.11 -7.02
CA GLU A 188 5.99 -4.23 -6.31
C GLU A 188 6.12 -5.01 -5.00
N LYS A 189 6.98 -6.04 -4.92
CA LYS A 189 7.25 -6.78 -3.68
C LYS A 189 7.89 -5.88 -2.61
N TYR A 190 8.91 -5.09 -2.98
CA TYR A 190 9.55 -4.15 -2.05
C TYR A 190 8.54 -3.11 -1.53
N ASN A 191 7.70 -2.58 -2.43
CA ASN A 191 6.66 -1.63 -2.06
C ASN A 191 5.60 -2.27 -1.14
N ALA A 192 5.19 -3.51 -1.42
CA ALA A 192 4.23 -4.25 -0.60
C ALA A 192 4.76 -4.60 0.80
N CYS A 193 6.08 -4.76 0.95
CA CYS A 193 6.72 -5.03 2.23
C CYS A 193 7.10 -3.75 3.01
N ARG A 194 6.74 -2.56 2.52
CA ARG A 194 7.09 -1.31 3.18
C ARG A 194 6.13 -1.01 4.34
N ILE A 195 6.67 -0.82 5.54
CA ILE A 195 5.89 -0.43 6.72
C ILE A 195 5.82 1.10 6.77
N SER A 196 4.62 1.66 6.91
CA SER A 196 4.45 3.11 7.05
C SER A 196 5.06 3.62 8.35
N GLN A 197 5.52 4.87 8.38
CA GLN A 197 6.14 5.45 9.58
C GLN A 197 5.18 5.49 10.76
N ASP A 198 3.89 5.79 10.52
CA ASP A 198 2.87 5.79 11.57
C ASP A 198 2.76 4.41 12.25
N VAL A 199 2.88 3.32 11.49
CA VAL A 199 2.88 1.96 12.05
C VAL A 199 4.19 1.68 12.78
N LEU A 200 5.33 2.00 12.19
CA LEU A 200 6.66 1.82 12.80
C LEU A 200 6.78 2.51 14.17
N ASP A 201 6.20 3.69 14.31
CA ASP A 201 6.18 4.47 15.55
C ASP A 201 5.36 3.80 16.67
N THR A 202 4.42 2.91 16.31
CA THR A 202 3.64 2.13 17.29
C THR A 202 4.29 0.82 17.71
N LEU A 203 5.24 0.29 16.94
CA LEU A 203 5.84 -1.02 17.20
C LEU A 203 6.82 -0.97 18.38
N SER A 204 6.75 -1.98 19.25
CA SER A 204 7.76 -2.17 20.30
C SER A 204 9.13 -2.55 19.71
N ASP A 205 10.19 -2.43 20.50
CA ASP A 205 11.54 -2.87 20.08
C ASP A 205 11.55 -4.34 19.65
N ASP A 206 10.91 -5.21 20.43
CA ASP A 206 10.79 -6.64 20.11
C ASP A 206 10.01 -6.85 18.80
N ALA A 207 8.95 -6.05 18.57
CA ALA A 207 8.13 -6.16 17.37
C ALA A 207 8.85 -5.68 16.11
N LEU A 208 9.69 -4.65 16.23
CA LEU A 208 10.57 -4.25 15.13
C LEU A 208 11.60 -5.31 14.80
N VAL A 209 12.27 -5.89 15.81
CA VAL A 209 13.27 -6.94 15.57
C VAL A 209 12.62 -8.15 14.89
N ARG A 210 11.42 -8.53 15.35
CA ARG A 210 10.65 -9.59 14.71
C ARG A 210 10.29 -9.25 13.27
N ALA A 211 9.78 -8.06 12.99
CA ALA A 211 9.46 -7.63 11.63
C ALA A 211 10.72 -7.62 10.73
N ALA A 212 11.87 -7.19 11.24
CA ALA A 212 13.12 -7.27 10.49
C ALA A 212 13.55 -8.72 10.19
N ALA A 213 13.34 -9.64 11.13
CA ALA A 213 13.68 -11.05 10.96
C ALA A 213 12.70 -11.78 10.03
N GLU A 214 11.42 -11.44 10.08
CA GLU A 214 10.36 -12.03 9.25
C GLU A 214 10.19 -11.33 7.89
N TYR A 215 11.10 -10.41 7.53
CA TYR A 215 11.06 -9.70 6.26
C TYR A 215 11.03 -10.69 5.08
N PRO A 216 9.99 -10.68 4.21
CA PRO A 216 9.80 -11.75 3.22
C PRO A 216 10.91 -11.86 2.18
N LEU A 217 11.64 -10.77 1.93
CA LEU A 217 12.69 -10.70 0.92
C LEU A 217 14.10 -10.87 1.53
N LEU A 218 14.19 -11.33 2.79
CA LEU A 218 15.45 -11.53 3.49
C LEU A 218 16.40 -12.51 2.77
N SER A 219 15.86 -13.47 2.01
CA SER A 219 16.68 -14.40 1.23
C SER A 219 17.46 -13.75 0.08
N GLU A 220 17.04 -12.57 -0.38
CA GLU A 220 17.74 -11.86 -1.46
C GLU A 220 19.14 -11.38 -1.05
N LEU A 221 19.40 -11.28 0.26
CA LEU A 221 20.74 -11.00 0.79
C LEU A 221 21.79 -12.00 0.28
N TYR A 222 21.38 -13.24 0.00
CA TYR A 222 22.27 -14.32 -0.46
C TYR A 222 22.51 -14.32 -1.97
N GLU A 223 21.82 -13.46 -2.73
CA GLU A 223 22.08 -13.33 -4.18
C GLU A 223 23.38 -12.59 -4.47
N TYR A 224 23.91 -11.87 -3.48
CA TYR A 224 25.12 -11.07 -3.60
C TYR A 224 26.36 -11.88 -3.21
N SER A 225 27.43 -11.73 -4.01
CA SER A 225 28.72 -12.37 -3.72
C SER A 225 29.54 -11.63 -2.64
N ASP A 226 29.19 -10.37 -2.35
CA ASP A 226 29.81 -9.53 -1.31
C ASP A 226 28.77 -9.25 -0.22
N PRO A 227 28.96 -9.71 1.02
CA PRO A 227 27.98 -9.52 2.10
C PRO A 227 27.86 -8.06 2.57
N GLU A 228 28.83 -7.19 2.28
CA GLU A 228 28.70 -5.76 2.64
C GLU A 228 27.69 -5.03 1.73
N GLN A 229 27.53 -5.49 0.50
CA GLN A 229 26.65 -4.87 -0.49
C GLN A 229 25.17 -4.91 -0.08
N PRO A 230 24.56 -6.08 0.20
CA PRO A 230 23.15 -6.14 0.57
C PRO A 230 22.87 -5.48 1.92
N VAL A 231 23.81 -5.54 2.86
CA VAL A 231 23.69 -4.85 4.18
C VAL A 231 23.65 -3.33 4.04
N GLY A 232 24.29 -2.78 3.01
CA GLY A 232 24.24 -1.35 2.69
C GLY A 232 22.81 -0.86 2.44
N PHE A 233 22.07 -1.56 1.59
CA PHE A 233 20.72 -1.20 1.14
C PHE A 233 19.61 -1.73 2.05
N PHE A 234 19.90 -2.75 2.87
CA PHE A 234 18.89 -3.42 3.70
C PHE A 234 18.00 -2.48 4.56
N PRO A 235 18.47 -1.37 5.15
CA PRO A 235 17.57 -0.46 5.88
C PRO A 235 16.56 0.29 5.00
N ASP A 236 16.88 0.50 3.73
CA ASP A 236 16.01 1.18 2.79
C ASP A 236 14.89 0.22 2.31
N ASP A 237 15.23 -1.06 2.17
CA ASP A 237 14.33 -2.14 1.73
C ASP A 237 13.49 -2.70 2.90
N CYS A 238 14.14 -2.96 4.04
CA CYS A 238 13.52 -3.39 5.29
C CYS A 238 13.35 -2.20 6.23
N THR A 239 12.24 -1.47 6.06
CA THR A 239 11.90 -0.29 6.88
C THR A 239 11.86 -0.56 8.39
N ALA A 240 11.52 -1.77 8.84
CA ALA A 240 11.60 -2.15 10.25
C ALA A 240 13.05 -2.11 10.78
N TYR A 241 13.99 -2.68 10.04
CA TYR A 241 15.41 -2.64 10.39
C TYR A 241 15.95 -1.21 10.35
N GLY A 242 15.57 -0.45 9.31
CA GLY A 242 15.90 0.97 9.22
C GLY A 242 15.37 1.78 10.41
N GLU A 243 14.20 1.45 10.95
CA GLU A 243 13.67 2.07 12.16
C GLU A 243 14.48 1.69 13.41
N ILE A 244 14.87 0.42 13.57
CA ILE A 244 15.73 -0.01 14.69
C ILE A 244 17.01 0.83 14.74
N LEU A 245 17.66 1.04 13.60
CA LEU A 245 18.90 1.83 13.52
C LEU A 245 18.73 3.30 13.95
N LYS A 246 17.52 3.85 13.90
CA LYS A 246 17.21 5.21 14.40
C LYS A 246 16.94 5.24 15.91
N ARG A 247 16.64 4.10 16.54
CA ARG A 247 16.30 4.02 17.96
C ARG A 247 17.54 4.23 18.83
N LYS A 248 17.28 4.50 20.12
CA LYS A 248 18.34 4.62 21.11
C LYS A 248 18.92 3.23 21.37
N ASP A 249 20.24 3.10 21.17
CA ASP A 249 21.00 1.87 21.42
C ASP A 249 20.57 0.68 20.54
N PRO A 250 20.69 0.82 19.20
CA PRO A 250 20.21 -0.17 18.24
C PRO A 250 20.89 -1.55 18.41
N ALA A 251 22.16 -1.56 18.80
CA ALA A 251 22.92 -2.79 19.05
C ALA A 251 22.28 -3.63 20.16
N GLN A 252 21.92 -3.01 21.29
CA GLN A 252 21.29 -3.72 22.41
C GLN A 252 19.84 -4.15 22.10
N ILE A 253 19.11 -3.39 21.28
CA ILE A 253 17.79 -3.79 20.77
C ILE A 253 17.91 -5.08 19.94
N LEU A 254 18.83 -5.09 18.97
CA LEU A 254 19.05 -6.23 18.08
C LEU A 254 19.54 -7.48 18.84
N LEU A 255 20.48 -7.31 19.77
CA LEU A 255 21.01 -8.42 20.58
C LEU A 255 19.91 -9.10 21.39
N LYS A 256 19.09 -8.32 22.10
CA LYS A 256 17.98 -8.84 22.91
C LYS A 256 16.90 -9.46 22.05
N GLY A 257 16.51 -8.77 20.98
CA GLY A 257 15.46 -9.24 20.09
C GLY A 257 15.82 -10.56 19.40
N ILE A 258 17.05 -10.70 18.90
CA ILE A 258 17.52 -11.96 18.30
C ILE A 258 17.49 -13.11 19.30
N ALA A 259 17.91 -12.88 20.55
CA ALA A 259 17.87 -13.90 21.58
C ALA A 259 16.44 -14.37 21.89
N ASN A 260 15.46 -13.47 21.74
CA ASN A 260 14.05 -13.70 21.99
C ASN A 260 13.26 -14.20 20.76
N LEU A 261 13.86 -14.26 19.57
CA LEU A 261 13.18 -14.80 18.38
C LEU A 261 12.76 -16.26 18.63
N PRO A 262 11.55 -16.65 18.18
CA PRO A 262 11.09 -18.03 18.31
C PRO A 262 12.08 -19.02 17.68
N SER A 263 12.21 -20.20 18.29
CA SER A 263 13.03 -21.29 17.74
C SER A 263 12.17 -22.52 17.47
N TYR A 264 11.54 -22.56 16.31
CA TYR A 264 10.69 -23.65 15.83
C TYR A 264 11.22 -24.21 14.51
N GLY A 265 12.25 -25.05 14.57
CA GLY A 265 12.70 -25.85 13.43
C GLY A 265 13.61 -25.10 12.43
N ARG A 266 13.78 -25.68 11.24
CA ARG A 266 14.86 -25.33 10.28
C ARG A 266 14.70 -23.94 9.63
N GLN A 267 13.46 -23.47 9.43
CA GLN A 267 13.19 -22.15 8.85
C GLN A 267 13.55 -21.00 9.81
N ASP A 268 13.34 -21.20 11.11
CA ASP A 268 13.66 -20.19 12.13
C ASP A 268 15.17 -20.03 12.33
N THR A 269 15.96 -21.09 12.06
CA THR A 269 17.43 -21.00 12.04
C THR A 269 17.90 -20.07 10.92
N PHE A 270 17.32 -20.18 9.72
CA PHE A 270 17.67 -19.33 8.58
C PHE A 270 17.43 -17.84 8.90
N ILE A 271 16.26 -17.51 9.45
CA ILE A 271 15.89 -16.13 9.81
C ILE A 271 16.88 -15.52 10.81
N ARG A 272 17.21 -16.27 11.88
CA ARG A 272 18.16 -15.80 12.90
C ARG A 272 19.57 -15.62 12.33
N ASP A 273 19.96 -16.49 11.41
CA ASP A 273 21.30 -16.44 10.81
C ASP A 273 21.43 -15.29 9.82
N SER A 274 20.41 -15.04 8.99
CA SER A 274 20.39 -13.89 8.08
C SER A 274 20.46 -12.56 8.84
N LEU A 275 19.66 -12.41 9.91
CA LEU A 275 19.69 -11.19 10.71
C LEU A 275 21.00 -11.04 11.49
N GLY A 276 21.59 -12.14 11.97
CA GLY A 276 22.91 -12.14 12.59
C GLY A 276 24.03 -11.73 11.62
N LEU A 277 23.98 -12.19 10.36
CA LEU A 277 24.91 -11.77 9.32
C LEU A 277 24.79 -10.27 9.06
N ILE A 278 23.57 -9.76 8.90
CA ILE A 278 23.33 -8.31 8.74
C ILE A 278 24.01 -7.53 9.87
N ILE A 279 23.82 -7.95 11.13
CA ILE A 279 24.41 -7.27 12.29
C ILE A 279 25.95 -7.30 12.25
N LEU A 280 26.54 -8.44 11.89
CA LEU A 280 28.00 -8.59 11.86
C LEU A 280 28.66 -7.71 10.80
N PHE A 281 27.97 -7.46 9.68
CA PHE A 281 28.47 -6.69 8.55
C PHE A 281 28.00 -5.22 8.53
N ASP A 282 27.01 -4.84 9.36
CA ASP A 282 26.49 -3.48 9.39
C ASP A 282 27.41 -2.54 10.19
N LYS A 283 28.23 -1.78 9.46
CA LYS A 283 29.18 -0.79 10.00
C LYS A 283 28.50 0.32 10.82
N ARG A 284 27.19 0.54 10.69
CA ARG A 284 26.45 1.53 11.50
C ARG A 284 26.34 1.11 12.97
N LEU A 285 26.54 -0.18 13.27
CA LEU A 285 26.49 -0.74 14.62
C LEU A 285 27.88 -0.80 15.29
N ASP A 286 28.93 -0.29 14.63
CA ASP A 286 30.30 -0.37 15.13
C ASP A 286 30.48 0.32 16.48
N GLY A 287 31.08 -0.42 17.43
CA GLY A 287 31.26 0.05 18.81
C GLY A 287 30.01 -0.08 19.70
N GLY A 288 28.88 -0.56 19.15
CA GLY A 288 27.66 -0.86 19.92
C GLY A 288 27.66 -2.22 20.63
N PHE A 289 28.58 -3.11 20.26
CA PHE A 289 28.72 -4.44 20.84
C PHE A 289 30.08 -4.64 21.52
N THR A 290 30.08 -5.39 22.61
CA THR A 290 31.29 -5.98 23.20
C THR A 290 31.80 -7.13 22.33
N ARG A 291 33.04 -7.56 22.58
CA ARG A 291 33.63 -8.69 21.86
C ARG A 291 32.87 -9.98 22.12
N GLU A 292 32.47 -10.21 23.36
CA GLU A 292 31.72 -11.38 23.79
C GLU A 292 30.35 -11.45 23.11
N GLU A 293 29.66 -10.31 22.96
CA GLU A 293 28.38 -10.23 22.25
C GLU A 293 28.55 -10.51 20.74
N LEU A 294 29.57 -9.94 20.10
CA LEU A 294 29.88 -10.23 18.68
C LEU A 294 30.21 -11.71 18.46
N ASN A 295 30.97 -12.32 19.37
CA ASN A 295 31.27 -13.76 19.31
C ASN A 295 29.98 -14.59 19.45
N GLY A 296 29.09 -14.22 20.38
CA GLY A 296 27.80 -14.90 20.55
C GLY A 296 26.94 -14.84 19.29
N ILE A 297 26.88 -13.68 18.62
CA ILE A 297 26.17 -13.53 17.34
C ILE A 297 26.84 -14.39 16.25
N ALA A 298 28.17 -14.37 16.16
CA ALA A 298 28.91 -15.17 15.18
C ALA A 298 28.68 -16.69 15.36
N GLU A 299 28.72 -17.19 16.61
CA GLU A 299 28.44 -18.59 16.95
C GLU A 299 27.02 -19.03 16.59
N MET A 300 26.04 -18.13 16.70
CA MET A 300 24.67 -18.39 16.27
C MET A 300 24.60 -18.55 14.75
N THR A 301 25.18 -17.60 14.00
CA THR A 301 25.15 -17.57 12.52
C THR A 301 25.92 -18.71 11.85
N THR A 302 26.84 -19.38 12.57
CA THR A 302 27.65 -20.48 12.03
C THR A 302 26.92 -21.81 11.98
N SER A 303 25.81 -21.97 12.71
CA SER A 303 25.14 -23.26 12.84
C SER A 303 24.38 -23.69 11.57
N ALA A 304 23.97 -22.79 10.67
CA ALA A 304 23.36 -23.18 9.38
C ALA A 304 24.36 -23.57 8.28
N VAL A 305 25.60 -23.05 8.31
CA VAL A 305 26.61 -23.41 7.28
C VAL A 305 27.07 -24.87 7.46
N ILE A 306 27.07 -25.37 8.69
CA ILE A 306 27.60 -26.69 9.07
C ILE A 306 26.61 -27.85 8.76
N ALA A 307 25.35 -27.56 8.44
CA ALA A 307 24.31 -28.58 8.36
C ALA A 307 24.28 -29.39 7.04
N ASP A 308 25.19 -29.17 6.08
CA ASP A 308 25.06 -29.80 4.75
C ASP A 308 26.29 -30.50 4.14
N THR A 309 27.44 -30.65 4.80
CA THR A 309 28.49 -31.57 4.28
C THR A 309 29.33 -32.23 5.39
N GLU A 310 29.42 -33.57 5.34
CA GLU A 310 30.26 -34.39 6.23
C GLU A 310 31.78 -34.20 5.98
N GLU A 311 32.18 -33.42 4.97
CA GLU A 311 33.60 -33.18 4.59
C GLU A 311 34.14 -31.78 4.95
N ALA A 312 33.32 -30.85 5.47
CA ALA A 312 33.72 -29.46 5.75
C ALA A 312 34.34 -29.22 7.15
N TYR A 313 34.67 -30.27 7.89
CA TYR A 313 35.03 -30.14 9.31
C TYR A 313 36.40 -29.47 9.59
N ASP A 314 37.34 -29.43 8.64
CA ASP A 314 38.72 -28.97 8.91
C ASP A 314 39.14 -27.68 8.19
N LEU A 315 38.41 -27.19 7.18
CA LEU A 315 38.79 -26.01 6.38
C LEU A 315 37.95 -24.75 6.69
N GLU A 316 36.71 -24.91 7.14
CA GLU A 316 35.75 -23.81 7.35
C GLU A 316 35.85 -23.19 8.75
N TYR A 317 36.31 -23.98 9.72
CA TYR A 317 36.49 -23.54 11.11
C TYR A 317 37.64 -22.52 11.25
N ASP A 318 38.68 -22.62 10.43
CA ASP A 318 39.78 -21.65 10.41
C ASP A 318 39.39 -20.35 9.68
N PHE A 319 38.50 -20.40 8.68
CA PHE A 319 38.05 -19.24 7.92
C PHE A 319 37.20 -18.28 8.77
N ILE A 320 36.19 -18.79 9.48
CA ILE A 320 35.30 -17.94 10.30
C ILE A 320 36.05 -17.43 11.54
N ARG A 321 37.00 -18.21 12.07
CA ARG A 321 37.88 -17.79 13.17
C ARG A 321 38.95 -16.78 12.75
N GLU A 322 39.41 -16.80 11.49
CA GLU A 322 40.28 -15.74 10.94
C GLU A 322 39.49 -14.45 10.65
N VAL A 323 38.28 -14.54 10.09
CA VAL A 323 37.39 -13.40 9.80
C VAL A 323 36.99 -12.65 11.07
N THR A 324 36.79 -13.36 12.20
CA THR A 324 36.46 -12.75 13.50
C THR A 324 37.66 -12.16 14.24
N PHE A 325 38.91 -12.49 13.87
CA PHE A 325 40.10 -12.05 14.63
C PHE A 325 41.12 -11.21 13.87
N LYS A 326 41.13 -11.19 12.53
CA LYS A 326 42.05 -10.36 11.74
C LYS A 326 41.38 -9.80 10.51
N ASP A 327 41.08 -8.50 10.61
CA ASP A 327 40.70 -7.62 9.51
C ASP A 327 39.39 -7.97 8.79
N ARG A 328 38.38 -7.13 9.02
CA ARG A 328 37.09 -7.06 8.31
C ARG A 328 37.21 -6.76 6.79
N THR A 329 38.30 -7.14 6.13
CA THR A 329 38.59 -6.79 4.72
C THR A 329 38.81 -7.98 3.80
N LYS A 330 38.54 -9.23 4.23
CA LYS A 330 38.67 -10.42 3.35
C LYS A 330 37.56 -11.47 3.49
N ALA A 331 36.30 -11.05 3.61
CA ALA A 331 35.16 -11.97 3.52
C ALA A 331 34.59 -12.01 2.09
N CYS A 332 35.40 -12.44 1.12
CA CYS A 332 34.95 -12.65 -0.27
C CYS A 332 35.86 -13.67 -0.96
N ALA A 333 35.57 -14.97 -0.80
CA ALA A 333 35.82 -16.00 -1.80
C ALA A 333 35.36 -17.38 -1.31
N VAL A 334 34.77 -18.14 -2.23
CA VAL A 334 34.34 -19.54 -2.13
C VAL A 334 32.90 -19.75 -1.66
N TRP A 335 31.96 -19.38 -2.52
CA TRP A 335 30.64 -20.04 -2.58
C TRP A 335 30.34 -20.69 -3.95
N TYR A 336 31.35 -20.82 -4.82
CA TYR A 336 31.25 -21.56 -6.08
C TYR A 336 32.60 -22.15 -6.50
N ALA A 337 32.94 -23.31 -5.95
CA ALA A 337 33.90 -24.27 -6.51
C ALA A 337 33.49 -25.63 -5.92
N ASP A 338 32.68 -26.47 -6.57
CA ASP A 338 32.77 -26.91 -7.96
C ASP A 338 31.38 -27.08 -8.59
N GLY A 339 31.26 -26.63 -9.84
CA GLY A 339 29.98 -26.35 -10.48
C GLY A 339 29.14 -27.54 -10.97
N ARG A 340 27.82 -27.33 -10.84
CA ARG A 340 26.64 -27.89 -11.55
C ARG A 340 26.27 -29.36 -11.29
N PRO A 341 24.96 -29.72 -11.39
CA PRO A 341 23.75 -28.88 -11.39
C PRO A 341 23.15 -28.67 -9.99
#